data_AF-A0A372DJ25-F1
#
_entry.id   AF-A0A372DJ25-F1
#
_cell.length_a   1.000
_cell.length_b   1.000
_cell.length_c   1.000
_cell.angle_alpha   90.00
_cell.angle_beta   90.00
_cell.angle_gamma   90.00
#
_symmetry.space_group_name_H-M   'P 1'
#
loop_
_entity.id
_entity.type
_entity.pdbx_description
1 polymer ?
#
loop_
_entity_poly.entity_id
_entity_poly.type
_entity_poly.pdbx_seq_one_letter_code
_entity_poly.pdbx_strand_id
1 'polypeptide(L)'
;MKVIHLTHGVQFLLNLFAQAQEDVLLLKLPDGREFVLTSVERLQDSAEDLTTEVQQMTQNPELMALLQERKTDRSRLSLADAYDRLGLEQPES
;
A
#
# COMPACT_ATOMS: atom_id res chain seq x y z
N MET A 1 -13.05 -17.45 -17.21
CA MET A 1 -13.23 -16.01 -17.45
C MET A 1 -14.58 -15.80 -18.12
N LYS A 2 -15.48 -15.00 -17.55
CA LYS A 2 -16.79 -14.70 -18.14
C LYS A 2 -16.73 -13.30 -18.72
N VAL A 3 -17.07 -13.15 -20.00
CA VAL A 3 -17.12 -11.85 -20.68
C VAL A 3 -18.53 -11.30 -20.55
N ILE A 4 -18.65 -10.04 -20.14
CA ILE A 4 -19.94 -9.33 -20.02
C ILE A 4 -19.88 -8.15 -20.98
N HIS A 5 -20.85 -8.07 -21.90
CA HIS A 5 -21.01 -6.92 -22.79
C HIS A 5 -21.88 -5.86 -22.11
N LEU A 6 -21.35 -4.66 -21.98
CA LEU A 6 -22.05 -3.52 -21.39
C LEU A 6 -22.93 -2.87 -22.46
N THR A 7 -24.25 -2.90 -22.28
CA THR A 7 -25.22 -2.29 -23.21
C THR A 7 -25.83 -1.00 -22.68
N HIS A 8 -25.66 -0.70 -21.39
CA HIS A 8 -26.20 0.49 -20.72
C HIS A 8 -25.15 1.11 -19.79
N GLY A 9 -25.29 2.40 -19.49
CA GLY A 9 -24.38 3.11 -18.58
C GLY A 9 -22.95 3.23 -19.09
N VAL A 10 -22.73 3.02 -20.40
CA VAL A 10 -21.40 2.95 -21.01
C VAL A 10 -20.59 4.21 -20.73
N GLN A 11 -21.18 5.40 -20.88
CA GLN A 11 -20.46 6.66 -20.64
C GLN A 11 -20.05 6.82 -19.16
N PHE A 12 -20.91 6.43 -18.23
CA PHE A 12 -20.60 6.48 -16.81
C PHE A 12 -19.43 5.56 -16.49
N LEU A 13 -19.47 4.32 -17.00
CA LEU A 13 -18.38 3.35 -16.81
C LEU A 13 -17.09 3.80 -17.49
N LEU A 14 -17.14 4.39 -18.69
CA LEU A 14 -15.97 4.95 -19.35
C LEU A 14 -15.30 6.05 -18.51
N ASN A 15 -16.10 6.96 -17.94
CA ASN A 15 -15.58 8.01 -17.05
C ASN A 15 -14.97 7.41 -15.77
N LEU A 16 -15.63 6.39 -15.20
CA LEU A 16 -15.14 5.68 -14.03
C LEU A 16 -13.81 4.95 -14.31
N PHE A 17 -13.67 4.35 -15.50
CA PHE A 17 -12.45 3.68 -15.92
C PHE A 17 -11.30 4.66 -16.19
N ALA A 18 -11.60 5.83 -16.77
CA ALA A 18 -10.60 6.89 -16.93
C ALA A 18 -10.08 7.37 -15.56
N GLN A 19 -10.97 7.58 -14.60
CA GLN A 19 -10.56 7.90 -13.22
C GLN A 19 -9.76 6.76 -12.57
N ALA A 20 -10.14 5.50 -12.83
CA ALA A 20 -9.43 4.33 -12.32
C ALA A 20 -8.04 4.10 -12.95
N GLN A 21 -7.72 4.78 -14.06
CA GLN A 21 -6.37 4.82 -14.63
C GLN A 21 -5.47 5.82 -13.90
N GLU A 22 -6.02 6.90 -13.36
CA GLU A 22 -5.28 7.92 -12.60
C GLU A 22 -5.21 7.61 -11.10
N ASP A 23 -6.33 7.21 -10.48
CA ASP A 23 -6.40 6.82 -9.05
C ASP A 23 -7.03 5.45 -8.77
N VAL A 24 -6.86 4.93 -7.55
CA VAL A 24 -7.57 3.74 -7.06
C VAL A 24 -8.94 4.17 -6.53
N LEU A 25 -10.01 3.59 -7.06
CA LEU A 25 -11.37 3.97 -6.70
C LEU A 25 -11.99 2.94 -5.75
N LEU A 26 -12.60 3.43 -4.67
CA LEU A 26 -13.43 2.62 -3.77
C LEU A 26 -14.92 2.87 -4.09
N LEU A 27 -15.56 1.87 -4.69
CA LEU A 27 -16.98 1.89 -5.03
C LEU A 27 -17.80 1.37 -3.86
N LYS A 28 -18.63 2.23 -3.28
CA LYS A 28 -19.54 1.88 -2.19
C LYS A 28 -20.96 1.77 -2.71
N LEU A 29 -21.58 0.61 -2.54
CA LEU A 29 -22.96 0.39 -2.91
C LEU A 29 -23.89 0.77 -1.74
N PRO A 30 -25.14 1.18 -2.01
CA PRO A 30 -26.12 1.48 -0.96
C PRO A 30 -26.45 0.32 -0.04
N ASP A 31 -26.17 -0.92 -0.48
CA ASP A 31 -26.34 -2.14 0.33
C ASP A 31 -25.14 -2.44 1.25
N GLY A 32 -24.17 -1.52 1.31
CA GLY A 32 -22.99 -1.63 2.16
C GLY A 32 -21.85 -2.46 1.56
N ARG A 33 -21.99 -2.98 0.34
CA ARG A 33 -20.88 -3.67 -0.34
C ARG A 33 -19.87 -2.65 -0.87
N GLU A 34 -18.60 -2.98 -0.72
CA GLU A 34 -17.50 -2.17 -1.21
C GLU A 34 -16.68 -2.95 -2.23
N PHE A 35 -16.29 -2.28 -3.32
CA PHE A 35 -15.44 -2.84 -4.36
C PHE A 35 -14.30 -1.88 -4.67
N VAL A 36 -13.12 -2.41 -4.97
CA VAL A 36 -11.99 -1.61 -5.44
C VAL A 36 -11.92 -1.73 -6.96
N LEU A 37 -11.76 -0.59 -7.63
CA LEU A 37 -11.54 -0.49 -9.06
C LEU A 37 -10.22 0.23 -9.32
N THR A 38 -9.36 -0.40 -10.11
CA THR A 38 -8.06 0.13 -10.53
C THR A 38 -7.74 -0.43 -11.91
N SER A 39 -6.90 0.26 -12.67
CA SER A 39 -6.39 -0.30 -13.93
C SER A 39 -5.55 -1.55 -13.68
N VAL A 40 -5.55 -2.45 -14.67
CA VAL A 40 -4.73 -3.67 -14.64
C VAL A 40 -3.24 -3.32 -14.68
N GLU A 41 -2.87 -2.29 -15.43
CA GLU A 41 -1.51 -1.75 -15.51
C GLU A 41 -1.02 -1.33 -14.12
N ARG A 42 -1.81 -0.56 -13.35
CA ARG A 42 -1.40 -0.13 -12.02
C ARG A 42 -1.35 -1.28 -11.00
N LEU A 43 -2.19 -2.31 -11.19
CA LEU A 43 -2.09 -3.56 -10.42
C LEU A 43 -0.78 -4.30 -10.70
N GLN A 44 -0.29 -4.24 -11.94
CA GLN A 44 1.00 -4.80 -12.33
C GLN A 44 2.14 -3.96 -11.80
N ASP A 45 2.07 -2.63 -11.93
CA ASP A 45 3.07 -1.70 -11.38
C ASP A 45 3.20 -1.85 -9.86
N SER A 46 2.07 -1.96 -9.14
CA SER A 46 2.10 -2.19 -7.69
C SER A 46 2.67 -3.55 -7.32
N ALA A 47 2.47 -4.57 -8.16
CA ALA A 47 3.06 -5.89 -7.94
C ALA A 47 4.56 -5.91 -8.29
N GLU A 48 4.99 -5.14 -9.28
CA GLU A 48 6.40 -4.94 -9.63
C GLU A 48 7.13 -4.09 -8.58
N ASP A 49 6.51 -3.03 -8.06
CA ASP A 49 7.07 -2.22 -6.97
C ASP A 49 7.21 -3.04 -5.69
N LEU A 50 6.20 -3.82 -5.32
CA LEU A 50 6.29 -4.66 -4.12
C LEU A 50 7.32 -5.78 -4.29
N THR A 51 7.40 -6.42 -5.47
CA THR A 51 8.39 -7.47 -5.72
C THR A 51 9.81 -6.90 -5.84
N THR A 52 9.96 -5.70 -6.39
CA THR A 52 11.25 -4.98 -6.47
C THR A 52 11.71 -4.50 -5.11
N GLU A 53 10.83 -3.91 -4.28
CA GLU A 53 11.16 -3.53 -2.90
C GLU A 53 11.52 -4.75 -2.05
N VAL A 54 10.75 -5.84 -2.17
CA VAL A 54 11.06 -7.09 -1.47
C VAL A 54 12.40 -7.65 -1.96
N GLN A 55 12.68 -7.65 -3.27
CA GLN A 55 13.97 -8.09 -3.80
C GLN A 55 15.13 -7.23 -3.33
N GLN A 56 14.98 -5.90 -3.28
CA GLN A 56 15.99 -4.97 -2.79
C GLN A 56 16.24 -5.14 -1.28
N MET A 57 15.19 -5.32 -0.47
CA MET A 57 15.33 -5.66 0.96
C MET A 57 16.03 -7.00 1.17
N THR A 58 15.71 -8.01 0.35
CA THR A 58 16.27 -9.37 0.50
C THR A 58 17.74 -9.43 0.05
N GLN A 59 18.17 -8.53 -0.84
CA GLN A 59 19.56 -8.42 -1.31
C GLN A 59 20.49 -7.71 -0.31
N ASN A 60 19.96 -7.14 0.78
CA ASN A 60 20.77 -6.54 1.83
C ASN A 60 20.88 -7.49 3.05
N PRO A 61 21.93 -8.35 3.11
CA PRO A 61 22.07 -9.34 4.16
C PRO A 61 22.23 -8.72 5.55
N GLU A 62 22.80 -7.51 5.64
CA GLU A 62 22.97 -6.78 6.90
C GLU A 62 21.62 -6.28 7.44
N LEU A 63 20.77 -5.76 6.56
CA LEU A 63 19.41 -5.34 6.91
C LEU A 63 18.55 -6.53 7.36
N MET A 64 18.66 -7.68 6.67
CA MET A 64 17.93 -8.90 7.04
C MET A 64 18.40 -9.50 8.36
N ALA A 65 19.71 -9.43 8.66
CA ALA A 65 20.26 -9.83 9.95
C ALA A 65 19.73 -8.93 11.08
N LEU A 66 19.73 -7.61 10.87
CA LEU A 66 19.21 -6.63 11.83
C LEU A 66 17.70 -6.80 12.08
N LEU A 67 16.92 -7.09 11.04
CA LEU A 67 15.49 -7.36 11.16
C LEU A 67 15.20 -8.69 11.88
N GLN A 68 16.01 -9.73 11.68
CA GLN A 68 15.89 -10.98 12.44
C GLN A 68 16.22 -10.79 13.93
N GLU A 69 17.26 -10.02 14.23
CA GLU A 69 17.64 -9.69 15.61
C GLU A 69 16.53 -8.88 16.30
N ARG A 70 16.00 -7.85 15.63
CA ARG A 70 14.88 -7.04 16.14
C ARG A 70 13.53 -7.76 16.19
N LYS A 71 13.32 -8.83 15.43
CA LYS A 71 12.12 -9.67 15.56
C LYS A 71 12.10 -10.44 16.88
N THR A 72 13.29 -10.71 17.43
CA THR A 72 13.48 -11.47 18.68
C THR A 72 13.51 -10.52 19.89
N ASP A 73 14.03 -9.31 19.70
CA ASP A 73 14.02 -8.26 20.71
C ASP A 73 12.72 -7.43 20.67
N ARG A 74 11.82 -7.68 21.61
CA ARG A 74 10.55 -6.93 21.77
C ARG A 74 10.69 -5.65 22.60
N SER A 75 11.91 -5.23 22.92
CA SER A 75 12.12 -3.98 23.64
C SER A 75 11.53 -2.81 22.84
N ARG A 76 10.56 -2.12 23.43
CA ARG A 76 9.96 -0.91 22.90
C ARG A 76 10.54 0.25 23.70
N LEU A 77 11.19 1.20 23.03
CA LEU A 77 11.44 2.50 23.65
C LEU A 77 10.17 3.33 23.58
N SER A 78 9.88 4.08 24.65
CA SER A 78 8.91 5.16 24.54
C SER A 78 9.44 6.23 23.60
N LEU A 79 8.55 7.01 23.01
CA LEU A 79 8.94 8.12 22.13
C LEU A 79 9.89 9.07 22.88
N ALA A 80 9.56 9.42 24.13
CA ALA A 80 10.37 10.27 25.00
C ALA A 80 11.80 9.75 25.18
N ASP A 81 11.96 8.47 25.53
CA ASP A 81 13.27 7.85 25.73
C ASP A 81 14.09 7.81 24.43
N ALA A 82 13.42 7.71 23.27
CA ALA A 82 14.09 7.73 21.97
C ALA A 82 14.64 9.13 21.65
N TYR A 83 13.88 10.19 21.92
CA TYR A 83 14.33 11.58 21.74
C TYR A 83 15.52 11.89 22.64
N ASP A 84 15.46 11.51 23.93
CA ASP A 84 16.54 11.72 24.89
C ASP A 84 17.83 10.99 24.46
N ARG A 85 17.70 9.75 23.94
CA ARG A 85 18.85 8.95 23.49
C ARG A 85 19.47 9.47 22.19
N LEU A 86 18.67 10.12 21.34
CA LEU A 86 19.12 10.72 20.08
C LEU A 86 19.56 12.18 20.25
N GLY A 87 19.41 12.76 21.44
CA GLY A 87 19.74 14.17 21.70
C GLY A 87 18.83 15.15 20.97
N LEU A 88 17.58 14.75 20.74
CA LEU A 88 16.58 15.53 20.02
C LEU A 88 15.59 16.17 21.00
N GLU A 89 15.15 17.39 20.73
CA GLU A 89 14.09 18.03 21.51
C GLU A 89 12.76 17.32 21.27
N GLN A 90 12.04 16.98 22.34
CA GLN A 90 10.76 16.31 22.24
C GLN A 90 9.74 17.21 21.51
N PRO A 91 8.89 16.64 20.64
CA PRO A 91 7.88 17.41 19.94
C PRO A 91 6.86 17.94 20.96
N GLU A 92 6.61 19.25 20.94
CA GLU A 92 5.57 19.86 21.76
C GLU A 92 4.20 19.24 21.40
N SER A 93 3.45 18.86 22.44
CA SER A 93 2.15 18.15 22.33
C SER A 93 0.99 19.07 22.00
#